data_AF-A0A429GAE6-F1
#
_entry.id   AF-A0A429GAE6-F1
#
_cell.length_a   1.000
_cell.length_b   1.000
_cell.length_c   1.000
_cell.angle_alpha   90.00
_cell.angle_beta   90.00
_cell.angle_gamma   90.00
#
_symmetry.space_group_name_H-M   'P 1'
#
loop_
_entity.id
_entity.type
_entity.pdbx_description
1 polymer ?
#
loop_
_entity_poly.entity_id
_entity_poly.type
_entity_poly.pdbx_seq_one_letter_code
_entity_poly.pdbx_strand_id
1 'polypeptide(L)'
;PDLAQDYYNLPESSSLDILDSFDRKGFLELVRGKDDAWLEVAATILMIYEDTGDLSWAIERTSELKPQKKGMIEEIVRDLDDAGLIRISREG
;
A
#
# COMPACT_ATOMS: atom_id res chain seq x y z
N PRO A 1 0.04 -1.55 32.91
CA PRO A 1 1.38 -0.90 32.99
C PRO A 1 2.37 -1.44 31.95
N ASP A 2 2.26 -2.72 31.60
CA ASP A 2 3.27 -3.43 30.77
C ASP A 2 3.22 -3.11 29.26
N LEU A 3 2.11 -2.60 28.72
CA LEU A 3 1.99 -2.24 27.29
C LEU A 3 2.79 -1.00 26.87
N ALA A 4 3.27 -0.21 27.83
CA ALA A 4 4.00 1.02 27.55
C ALA A 4 5.51 0.77 27.34
N GLN A 5 6.06 -0.34 27.82
CA GLN A 5 7.48 -0.64 27.74
C GLN A 5 7.95 -0.96 26.32
N ASP A 6 7.08 -1.56 25.50
CA ASP A 6 7.39 -1.89 24.11
C ASP A 6 7.64 -0.64 23.26
N TYR A 7 7.05 0.52 23.60
CA TYR A 7 7.32 1.79 22.94
C TYR A 7 8.69 2.40 23.29
N TYR A 8 9.24 2.08 24.46
CA TYR A 8 10.56 2.56 24.90
C TYR A 8 11.71 1.62 24.51
N ASN A 9 11.39 0.36 24.20
CA ASN A 9 12.33 -0.66 23.76
C ASN A 9 12.26 -0.89 22.26
N LEU A 10 11.92 0.14 21.48
CA LEU A 10 12.13 0.08 20.04
C LEU A 10 13.64 -0.08 19.82
N PRO A 11 14.08 -1.08 19.03
CA PRO A 11 15.50 -1.20 18.70
C PRO A 11 15.95 0.16 18.16
N GLU A 12 17.04 0.71 18.73
CA GLU A 12 17.69 1.90 18.18
C GLU A 12 17.76 1.67 16.69
N SER A 13 17.12 2.54 15.91
CA SER A 13 16.94 2.37 14.49
C SER A 13 18.27 1.92 13.90
N SER A 14 18.43 0.62 13.63
CA SER A 14 19.22 0.17 12.51
C SER A 14 18.71 1.09 11.43
N SER A 15 19.60 1.95 10.92
CA SER A 15 19.29 2.77 9.76
C SER A 15 18.39 1.92 8.91
N LEU A 16 17.09 2.29 8.84
CA LEU A 16 16.27 1.79 7.77
C LEU A 16 17.07 2.33 6.62
N ASP A 17 17.91 1.48 6.04
CA ASP A 17 18.55 1.71 4.78
C ASP A 17 17.32 1.94 3.92
N ILE A 18 16.87 3.20 3.85
CA ILE A 18 15.86 3.67 2.93
C ILE A 18 16.50 3.20 1.66
N LEU A 19 15.97 2.07 1.16
CA LEU A 19 16.65 1.22 0.19
C LEU A 19 17.33 2.17 -0.80
N ASP A 20 18.62 2.01 -1.08
CA ASP A 20 19.30 2.90 -2.04
C ASP A 20 18.57 2.95 -3.41
N SER A 21 17.60 2.05 -3.62
CA SER A 21 16.64 1.95 -4.71
C SER A 21 15.25 2.61 -4.48
N PHE A 22 14.99 3.32 -3.39
CA PHE A 22 13.68 3.95 -3.15
C PHE A 22 13.50 5.15 -4.10
N ASP A 23 12.58 5.02 -5.06
CA ASP A 23 12.22 6.11 -5.94
C ASP A 23 11.33 7.14 -5.21
N ARG A 24 11.99 8.02 -4.47
CA ARG A 24 11.34 9.14 -3.76
C ARG A 24 10.51 10.01 -4.69
N LYS A 25 10.95 10.22 -5.93
CA LYS A 25 10.27 11.12 -6.86
C LYS A 25 8.98 10.48 -7.35
N GLY A 26 9.04 9.22 -7.81
CA GLY A 26 7.87 8.45 -8.22
C GLY A 26 6.85 8.31 -7.09
N PHE A 27 7.31 8.03 -5.87
CA PHE A 27 6.42 7.99 -4.70
C PHE A 27 5.70 9.32 -4.46
N LEU A 28 6.44 10.43 -4.47
CA LEU A 28 5.85 11.77 -4.28
C LEU A 28 4.88 12.13 -5.41
N GLU A 29 5.17 11.75 -6.66
CA GLU A 29 4.29 11.96 -7.80
C GLU A 29 2.99 11.14 -7.67
N LEU A 30 3.07 9.88 -7.24
CA LEU A 30 1.93 9.00 -7.02
C LEU A 30 0.97 9.55 -5.94
N VAL A 31 1.51 9.95 -4.79
CA VAL A 31 0.68 10.36 -3.63
C VAL A 31 0.24 11.82 -3.68
N ARG A 32 0.78 12.62 -4.60
CA ARG A 32 0.49 14.07 -4.66
C ARG A 32 -0.98 14.31 -4.98
N GLY A 33 -1.67 14.97 -4.06
CA GLY A 33 -3.08 15.36 -4.22
C GLY A 33 -4.08 14.22 -3.97
N LYS A 34 -3.60 13.05 -3.53
CA LYS A 34 -4.43 11.96 -3.03
C LYS A 34 -4.86 12.23 -1.59
N ASP A 35 -6.05 11.80 -1.23
CA ASP A 35 -6.62 11.98 0.10
C ASP A 35 -6.29 10.82 1.05
N ASP A 36 -6.72 10.94 2.30
CA ASP A 36 -6.54 9.92 3.34
C ASP A 36 -7.20 8.59 2.97
N ALA A 37 -8.39 8.65 2.37
CA ALA A 37 -9.11 7.47 1.91
C ALA A 37 -8.34 6.73 0.80
N TRP A 38 -7.74 7.44 -0.15
CA TRP A 38 -6.89 6.85 -1.18
C TRP A 38 -5.69 6.15 -0.54
N LEU A 39 -5.00 6.80 0.40
CA LEU A 39 -3.80 6.25 1.05
C LEU A 39 -4.12 5.00 1.86
N GLU A 40 -5.22 5.01 2.61
CA GLU A 40 -5.65 3.88 3.43
C GLU A 40 -5.99 2.66 2.58
N VAL A 41 -6.73 2.86 1.48
CA VAL A 41 -7.10 1.79 0.56
C VAL A 41 -5.88 1.26 -0.19
N ALA A 42 -5.01 2.14 -0.70
CA ALA A 42 -3.77 1.76 -1.39
C ALA A 42 -2.85 0.93 -0.49
N ALA A 43 -2.63 1.38 0.75
CA ALA A 43 -1.82 0.65 1.73
C ALA A 43 -2.42 -0.73 2.05
N THR A 44 -3.76 -0.83 2.15
CA THR A 44 -4.44 -2.09 2.42
C THR A 44 -4.27 -3.08 1.25
N ILE A 45 -4.43 -2.60 0.01
CA ILE A 45 -4.23 -3.42 -1.20
C ILE A 45 -2.79 -3.93 -1.27
N LEU A 46 -1.81 -3.04 -1.11
CA LEU A 46 -0.39 -3.39 -1.17
C LEU A 46 -0.02 -4.40 -0.10
N MET A 47 -0.45 -4.20 1.15
CA MET A 47 -0.17 -5.12 2.25
C MET A 47 -0.71 -6.53 1.98
N ILE A 48 -1.95 -6.65 1.50
CA ILE A 48 -2.54 -7.97 1.19
C ILE A 48 -1.84 -8.58 -0.04
N TYR A 49 -1.56 -7.78 -1.06
CA TYR A 49 -0.91 -8.24 -2.28
C TYR A 49 0.53 -8.70 -2.04
N GLU A 50 1.29 -8.01 -1.19
CA GLU A 50 2.65 -8.42 -0.80
C GLU A 50 2.66 -9.75 -0.04
N ASP A 51 1.64 -10.01 0.78
CA ASP A 51 1.49 -11.26 1.55
C ASP A 51 1.03 -12.43 0.66
N THR A 52 0.09 -12.20 -0.26
CA THR A 52 -0.55 -13.28 -1.03
C THR A 52 -0.03 -13.46 -2.46
N GLY A 53 0.52 -12.40 -3.07
CA GLY A 53 0.83 -12.33 -4.50
C GLY A 53 -0.41 -12.31 -5.42
N ASP A 54 -1.63 -12.24 -4.87
CA ASP A 54 -2.89 -12.31 -5.62
C ASP A 54 -3.63 -10.96 -5.56
N LEU A 55 -3.61 -10.24 -6.69
CA LEU A 55 -4.25 -8.94 -6.81
C LEU A 55 -5.78 -9.03 -6.74
N SER A 56 -6.38 -10.07 -7.31
CA SER A 56 -7.84 -10.24 -7.27
C SER A 56 -8.30 -10.43 -5.84
N TRP A 57 -7.57 -11.25 -5.08
CA TRP A 57 -7.80 -11.44 -3.65
C TRP A 57 -7.63 -10.14 -2.86
N ALA A 58 -6.56 -9.39 -3.11
CA ALA A 58 -6.32 -8.11 -2.43
C ALA A 58 -7.46 -7.09 -2.66
N ILE A 59 -7.96 -7.00 -3.90
CA ILE A 59 -9.09 -6.12 -4.25
C ILE A 59 -10.38 -6.56 -3.55
N GLU A 60 -10.67 -7.87 -3.57
CA GLU A 60 -11.86 -8.44 -2.95
C GLU A 60 -11.87 -8.17 -1.44
N ARG A 61 -10.79 -8.52 -0.75
CA ARG A 61 -10.66 -8.31 0.71
C ARG A 61 -10.73 -6.84 1.08
N THR A 62 -10.08 -5.97 0.31
CA THR A 62 -10.14 -4.53 0.56
C THR A 62 -11.57 -3.99 0.41
N SER A 63 -12.32 -4.48 -0.59
CA SER A 63 -13.72 -4.10 -0.81
C SER A 63 -14.67 -4.57 0.30
N GLU A 64 -14.36 -5.69 0.96
CA GLU A 64 -15.09 -6.18 2.13
C GLU A 64 -14.77 -5.36 3.40
N LEU A 65 -13.50 -4.94 3.56
CA LEU A 65 -13.01 -4.24 4.76
C LEU A 65 -13.32 -2.75 4.77
N LYS A 66 -13.37 -2.10 3.61
CA LYS A 66 -13.48 -0.64 3.48
C LYS A 66 -14.82 -0.27 2.83
N PRO A 67 -15.54 0.74 3.34
CA PRO A 67 -16.84 1.15 2.80
C PRO A 67 -16.73 1.97 1.48
N GLN A 68 -15.57 1.92 0.81
CA GLN A 68 -15.30 2.75 -0.35
C GLN A 68 -15.98 2.21 -1.61
N LYS A 69 -16.29 3.12 -2.54
CA LYS A 69 -16.95 2.76 -3.79
C LYS A 69 -15.99 1.93 -4.65
N LYS A 70 -16.54 0.92 -5.34
CA LYS A 70 -15.80 0.09 -6.30
C LYS A 70 -14.96 0.91 -7.29
N GLY A 71 -15.51 2.00 -7.84
CA GLY A 71 -14.79 2.85 -8.80
C GLY A 71 -13.54 3.52 -8.21
N MET A 72 -13.53 3.82 -6.91
CA MET A 72 -12.35 4.35 -6.23
C MET A 72 -11.27 3.27 -6.08
N ILE A 73 -11.66 2.05 -5.71
CA ILE A 73 -10.74 0.92 -5.60
C ILE A 73 -10.11 0.61 -6.98
N GLU A 74 -10.90 0.65 -8.05
CA GLU A 74 -10.41 0.47 -9.43
C GLU A 74 -9.44 1.58 -9.87
N GLU A 75 -9.71 2.83 -9.51
CA GLU A 75 -8.78 3.95 -9.75
C GLU A 75 -7.46 3.73 -9.04
N ILE A 76 -7.50 3.35 -7.76
CA ILE A 76 -6.31 3.10 -6.94
C ILE A 76 -5.49 1.94 -7.53
N VAL A 77 -6.14 0.84 -7.90
CA VAL A 77 -5.44 -0.30 -8.54
C VAL A 77 -4.73 0.15 -9.82
N ARG A 78 -5.36 1.00 -10.63
CA ARG A 78 -4.72 1.53 -11.84
C ARG A 78 -3.51 2.41 -11.51
N ASP A 79 -3.65 3.34 -10.56
CA ASP A 79 -2.55 4.19 -10.12
C ASP A 79 -1.35 3.35 -9.61
N LEU A 80 -1.62 2.25 -8.91
CA LEU A 80 -0.59 1.34 -8.40
C LEU A 80 0.07 0.49 -9.51
N ASP A 81 -0.68 0.03 -10.52
CA ASP A 81 -0.14 -0.67 -11.70
C ASP A 81 0.73 0.27 -12.54
N ASP A 82 0.27 1.51 -12.77
CA ASP A 82 1.01 2.54 -13.49
C ASP A 82 2.32 2.92 -12.77
N ALA A 83 2.31 2.90 -11.42
CA ALA A 83 3.51 3.08 -10.60
C ALA A 83 4.40 1.83 -10.52
N GLY A 84 3.99 0.71 -11.10
CA GLY A 84 4.74 -0.56 -11.08
C GLY A 84 4.78 -1.25 -9.71
N LEU A 85 3.91 -0.87 -8.78
CA LEU A 85 3.84 -1.43 -7.43
C LEU A 85 3.04 -2.74 -7.40
N ILE A 86 2.13 -2.92 -8.34
CA ILE A 86 1.40 -4.17 -8.59
C ILE A 86 1.43 -4.49 -10.09
N ARG A 87 0.97 -5.68 -10.47
CA ARG A 87 0.81 -6.05 -11.89
C ARG A 87 -0.55 -6.64 -12.16
N ILE A 88 -1.30 -6.04 -13.07
CA ILE A 88 -2.50 -6.65 -13.64
C ILE A 88 -2.05 -7.68 -14.68
N SER A 89 -2.41 -8.95 -14.49
CA SER A 89 -2.24 -9.99 -15.50
C SER A 89 -3.02 -9.59 -16.76
N ARG A 90 -2.32 -9.09 -17.78
CA ARG A 90 -2.90 -8.90 -19.11
C ARG A 90 -2.91 -10.26 -19.79
N GLU A 91 -4.02 -10.99 -19.68
CA GLU A 91 -4.27 -12.11 -20.58
C GLU A 91 -4.26 -11.57 -22.02
N GLY A 92 -3.40 -12.17 -22.87
CA GLY A 92 -3.25 -11.85 -24.29
C GLY A 92 -4.10 -12.71 -25.19
#